data_AF-A0A9X4NEN1-F1
#
_entry.id   AF-A0A9X4NEN1-F1
#
_cell.length_a   1.000
_cell.length_b   1.000
_cell.length_c   1.000
_cell.angle_alpha   90.00
_cell.angle_beta   90.00
_cell.angle_gamma   90.00
#
_symmetry.space_group_name_H-M   'P 1'
#
loop_
_entity.id
_entity.type
_entity.pdbx_description
1 polymer ?
#
loop_
_entity_poly.entity_id
_entity_poly.type
_entity_poly.pdbx_seq_one_letter_code
_entity_poly.pdbx_strand_id
1 'polypeptide(L)'
;MTKAQWHDVRMTLRIIIRNKKNANQSQLINEALDNIKDEDDRKIFKRYYIDGWGIIKITMNMYYSKTAVIARNNKATQQFAEKYDGGHLLKMFHE
;
A
#
# COMPACT_ATOMS: atom_id res chain seq x y z
N MET A 1 15.49 -1.59 6.76
CA MET A 1 14.89 -0.26 6.46
C MET A 1 14.51 0.48 7.73
N THR A 2 14.85 1.77 7.80
CA THR A 2 14.48 2.69 8.88
C THR A 2 13.03 3.18 8.75
N LYS A 3 12.52 3.84 9.80
CA LYS A 3 11.17 4.45 9.79
C LYS A 3 11.04 5.53 8.70
N ALA A 4 12.11 6.28 8.43
CA ALA A 4 12.17 7.32 7.40
C ALA A 4 12.11 6.70 5.99
N GLN A 5 12.93 5.68 5.71
CA GLN A 5 12.90 4.97 4.43
C GLN A 5 11.51 4.38 4.13
N TRP A 6 10.82 3.82 5.13
CA TRP A 6 9.44 3.37 4.97
C TRP A 6 8.45 4.50 4.72
N HIS A 7 8.70 5.71 5.24
CA HIS A 7 7.90 6.88 4.92
C HIS A 7 8.03 7.24 3.45
N ASP A 8 9.25 7.26 2.93
CA ASP A 8 9.53 7.58 1.53
C ASP A 8 8.93 6.54 0.58
N VAL A 9 9.06 5.24 0.87
CA VAL A 9 8.40 4.17 0.11
C VAL A 9 6.88 4.38 0.03
N ARG A 10 6.22 4.70 1.14
CA ARG A 10 4.77 4.98 1.15
C ARG A 10 4.41 6.20 0.30
N MET A 11 5.22 7.25 0.37
CA MET A 11 4.99 8.47 -0.43
C MET A 11 5.17 8.20 -1.92
N THR A 12 6.24 7.49 -2.29
CA THR A 12 6.51 7.08 -3.67
C THR A 12 5.39 6.21 -4.24
N LEU A 13 4.95 5.18 -3.51
CA LEU A 13 3.81 4.35 -3.92
C LEU A 13 2.52 5.16 -4.09
N ARG A 14 2.27 6.11 -3.18
CA ARG A 14 1.11 6.99 -3.28
C ARG A 14 1.16 7.84 -4.55
N ILE A 15 2.32 8.36 -4.93
CA ILE A 15 2.50 9.14 -6.16
C ILE A 15 2.32 8.25 -7.39
N ILE A 16 2.99 7.09 -7.44
CA ILE A 16 2.94 6.19 -8.60
C ILE A 16 1.53 5.67 -8.84
N ILE A 17 0.89 5.14 -7.79
CA ILE A 17 -0.42 4.47 -7.93
C ILE A 17 -1.53 5.49 -8.21
N ARG A 18 -1.58 6.62 -7.49
CA ARG A 18 -2.67 7.60 -7.66
C ARG A 18 -2.62 8.34 -8.99
N ASN A 19 -1.43 8.50 -9.57
CA ASN A 19 -1.30 9.13 -10.89
C ASN A 19 -1.54 8.16 -12.05
N LYS A 20 -1.70 6.86 -11.78
CA LYS A 20 -2.03 5.87 -12.80
C LYS A 20 -3.54 5.81 -13.01
N LYS A 21 -4.03 6.43 -14.10
CA LYS A 21 -5.48 6.48 -14.45
C LYS A 21 -6.17 5.10 -14.38
N ASN A 22 -5.44 4.04 -14.76
CA ASN A 22 -5.94 2.67 -14.77
C ASN A 22 -5.21 1.78 -13.76
N ALA A 23 -4.91 2.28 -12.56
CA ALA A 23 -4.21 1.53 -11.52
C ALA A 23 -4.81 0.14 -11.27
N ASN A 24 -6.15 0.04 -11.25
CA ASN A 24 -6.90 -1.22 -11.08
C ASN A 24 -6.75 -2.21 -12.24
N GLN A 25 -6.38 -1.76 -13.43
CA GLN A 25 -6.18 -2.62 -14.60
C GLN A 25 -4.70 -3.02 -14.79
N SER A 26 -3.80 -2.45 -13.99
CA SER A 26 -2.37 -2.71 -14.09
C SER A 26 -2.05 -4.11 -13.58
N GLN A 27 -1.61 -5.01 -14.46
CA GLN A 27 -1.17 -6.36 -14.11
C GLN A 27 -0.17 -6.37 -12.94
N LEU A 28 0.89 -5.55 -13.02
CA LEU A 28 1.89 -5.42 -11.95
C LEU A 28 1.30 -5.04 -10.57
N ILE A 29 0.23 -4.22 -10.56
CA ILE A 29 -0.41 -3.81 -9.30
C ILE A 29 -1.25 -4.97 -8.76
N ASN A 30 -2.00 -5.64 -9.63
CA ASN A 30 -2.86 -6.76 -9.25
C ASN A 30 -2.03 -7.96 -8.74
N GLU A 31 -0.94 -8.30 -9.42
CA GLU A 31 -0.01 -9.34 -8.94
C GLU A 31 0.61 -9.01 -7.58
N ALA A 32 0.96 -7.74 -7.34
CA ALA A 32 1.48 -7.29 -6.05
C ALA A 32 0.40 -7.25 -4.95
N LEU A 33 -0.85 -6.94 -5.30
CA LEU A 33 -1.99 -7.02 -4.39
C LEU A 33 -2.26 -8.46 -3.93
N ASP A 34 -2.11 -9.44 -4.82
CA ASP A 34 -2.32 -10.85 -4.50
C ASP A 34 -1.26 -11.38 -3.51
N ASN A 35 -0.09 -10.73 -3.43
CA ASN A 35 0.92 -11.04 -2.42
C ASN A 35 0.51 -10.62 -0.99
N ILE A 36 -0.48 -9.72 -0.85
CA ILE A 36 -1.00 -9.33 0.47
C ILE A 36 -1.88 -10.47 0.99
N LYS A 37 -1.40 -11.18 2.02
CA LYS A 37 -2.00 -12.44 2.49
C LYS A 37 -3.37 -12.27 3.15
N ASP A 38 -3.53 -11.22 3.95
CA ASP A 38 -4.75 -10.95 4.69
C ASP A 38 -5.72 -10.11 3.84
N GLU A 39 -6.97 -10.55 3.75
CA GLU A 39 -7.97 -9.93 2.88
C GLU A 39 -8.32 -8.51 3.33
N ASP A 40 -8.37 -8.27 4.65
CA ASP A 40 -8.67 -6.94 5.20
C ASP A 40 -7.49 -5.99 5.02
N ASP A 41 -6.25 -6.47 5.22
CA ASP A 41 -5.03 -5.73 4.90
C ASP A 41 -5.04 -5.32 3.41
N ARG A 42 -5.41 -6.24 2.52
CA ARG A 42 -5.54 -5.99 1.07
C ARG A 42 -6.64 -4.98 0.76
N LYS A 43 -7.81 -5.09 1.38
CA LYS A 43 -8.93 -4.13 1.22
C LYS A 43 -8.52 -2.74 1.68
N ILE A 44 -7.90 -2.63 2.86
CA ILE A 44 -7.42 -1.35 3.40
C ILE A 44 -6.40 -0.71 2.46
N PHE A 45 -5.44 -1.49 1.94
CA PHE A 45 -4.47 -1.02 0.97
C PHE A 45 -5.15 -0.46 -0.29
N LYS A 46 -6.10 -1.21 -0.87
CA LYS A 46 -6.87 -0.77 -2.05
C LYS A 46 -7.59 0.55 -1.77
N ARG A 47 -8.31 0.66 -0.64
CA ARG A 47 -9.01 1.91 -0.27
C ARG A 47 -8.05 3.09 -0.18
N TYR A 48 -6.87 2.88 0.42
CA TYR A 48 -5.92 3.96 0.68
C TYR A 48 -5.14 4.41 -0.58
N TYR A 49 -4.57 3.47 -1.32
CA TYR A 49 -3.67 3.78 -2.45
C TYR A 49 -4.40 3.93 -3.77
N ILE A 50 -5.41 3.09 -4.04
CA ILE A 50 -6.11 3.07 -5.33
C ILE A 50 -7.32 3.99 -5.27
N ASP A 51 -8.22 3.79 -4.31
CA ASP A 51 -9.46 4.59 -4.24
C ASP A 51 -9.21 5.98 -3.64
N GLY A 52 -8.00 6.24 -3.14
CA GLY A 52 -7.56 7.53 -2.65
C GLY A 52 -8.12 7.94 -1.27
N TRP A 53 -8.76 7.03 -0.53
CA TRP A 53 -9.36 7.33 0.76
C TRP A 53 -8.29 7.71 1.80
N GLY A 54 -8.63 8.67 2.66
CA GLY A 54 -7.84 8.98 3.85
C GLY A 54 -8.07 7.97 4.98
N ILE A 55 -7.13 7.88 5.92
CA ILE A 55 -7.21 6.95 7.07
C ILE A 55 -8.52 7.10 7.85
N ILE A 56 -8.97 8.35 8.11
CA ILE A 56 -10.21 8.62 8.85
C ILE A 56 -11.43 8.06 8.11
N LYS A 57 -11.48 8.20 6.79
CA LYS A 57 -12.59 7.64 5.98
C LYS A 57 -12.59 6.12 6.09
N ILE A 58 -11.42 5.48 6.01
CA ILE A 58 -11.28 4.03 6.15
C ILE A 58 -11.74 3.56 7.53
N THR A 59 -11.31 4.23 8.61
CA THR A 59 -11.73 3.86 9.98
C THR A 59 -13.24 3.89 10.15
N MET A 60 -13.91 4.92 9.62
CA MET A 60 -15.36 5.06 9.74
C MET A 60 -16.12 4.02 8.90
N ASN A 61 -15.64 3.72 7.69
CA ASN A 61 -16.36 2.85 6.76
C ASN A 61 -16.06 1.36 6.93
N MET A 62 -14.94 1.01 7.58
CA MET A 62 -14.52 -0.37 7.81
C MET A 62 -14.52 -0.77 9.29
N TYR A 63 -15.01 0.11 10.19
CA TYR A 63 -15.18 -0.14 11.62
C TYR A 63 -13.91 -0.59 12.37
N TYR A 64 -12.74 -0.14 11.90
CA TYR A 64 -11.46 -0.34 12.59
C TYR A 64 -11.04 0.92 13.34
N SER A 65 -10.30 0.72 14.43
CA SER A 65 -9.59 1.83 15.08
C SER A 65 -8.52 2.42 14.16
N LYS A 66 -8.21 3.71 14.34
CA LYS A 66 -7.15 4.39 13.58
C LYS A 66 -5.81 3.66 13.66
N THR A 67 -5.43 3.19 14.84
CA THR A 67 -4.20 2.44 15.06
C THR A 67 -4.19 1.13 14.28
N ALA A 68 -5.31 0.40 14.27
CA ALA A 68 -5.44 -0.85 13.51
C ALA A 68 -5.32 -0.59 11.99
N VAL A 69 -6.00 0.43 11.45
CA VAL A 69 -5.89 0.78 10.02
C VAL A 69 -4.45 1.12 9.64
N ILE A 70 -3.74 1.91 10.46
CA ILE A 70 -2.34 2.27 10.18
C ILE A 70 -1.44 1.04 10.19
N ALA A 71 -1.56 0.18 11.22
CA ALA A 71 -0.74 -1.03 11.34
C ALA A 71 -0.99 -1.99 10.17
N ARG A 72 -2.26 -2.26 9.85
CA ARG A 72 -2.67 -3.10 8.71
C ARG A 72 -2.20 -2.55 7.38
N ASN A 73 -2.38 -1.24 7.13
CA ASN A 73 -1.92 -0.62 5.89
C ASN A 73 -0.40 -0.64 5.76
N ASN A 74 0.34 -0.46 6.85
CA ASN A 74 1.81 -0.57 6.83
C ASN A 74 2.24 -2.00 6.49
N LYS A 75 1.67 -3.00 7.15
CA LYS A 75 1.92 -4.42 6.87
C LYS A 75 1.57 -4.81 5.43
N ALA A 76 0.44 -4.31 4.92
CA ALA A 76 0.02 -4.50 3.54
C ALA A 76 1.00 -3.84 2.56
N THR A 77 1.47 -2.62 2.88
CA THR A 77 2.44 -1.90 2.06
C THR A 77 3.77 -2.63 1.96
N GLN A 78 4.24 -3.25 3.04
CA GLN A 78 5.46 -4.05 3.04
C GLN A 78 5.35 -5.23 2.08
N GLN A 79 4.31 -6.06 2.24
CA GLN A 79 4.06 -7.20 1.36
C GLN A 79 3.87 -6.78 -0.11
N PHE A 80 3.15 -5.68 -0.34
CA PHE A 80 2.98 -5.15 -1.69
C PHE A 80 4.33 -4.75 -2.31
N ALA A 81 5.14 -3.98 -1.59
CA ALA A 81 6.41 -3.44 -2.09
C ALA A 81 7.46 -4.52 -2.36
N GLU A 82 7.43 -5.64 -1.63
CA GLU A 82 8.31 -6.80 -1.87
C GLU A 82 8.05 -7.46 -3.24
N LYS A 83 6.79 -7.41 -3.72
CA LYS A 83 6.39 -8.03 -4.99
C LYS A 83 6.33 -7.03 -6.13
N TYR A 84 5.91 -5.79 -5.85
CA TYR A 84 5.73 -4.75 -6.85
C TYR A 84 7.03 -4.49 -7.61
N ASP A 85 6.96 -4.62 -8.94
CA ASP A 85 8.12 -4.47 -9.83
C ASP A 85 9.34 -5.30 -9.38
N GLY A 86 9.11 -6.52 -8.89
CA GLY A 86 10.19 -7.40 -8.40
C GLY A 86 10.95 -6.87 -7.18
N GLY A 87 10.34 -5.96 -6.40
CA GLY A 87 10.94 -5.36 -5.22
C GLY A 87 11.97 -4.27 -5.54
N HIS A 88 12.07 -3.79 -6.79
CA HIS A 88 13.04 -2.74 -7.16
C HIS A 88 12.88 -1.47 -6.33
N LEU A 89 11.65 -1.09 -6.00
CA LEU A 89 11.39 0.06 -5.14
C LEU A 89 12.12 -0.06 -3.80
N LEU A 90 12.12 -1.24 -3.18
CA LEU A 90 12.80 -1.43 -1.89
C LEU A 90 14.32 -1.35 -2.04
N LYS A 91 14.88 -1.86 -3.14
CA LYS A 91 16.32 -1.82 -3.42
C LYS A 91 16.86 -0.39 -3.49
N MET A 92 16.07 0.56 -4.01
CA MET A 92 16.44 1.99 -4.06
C MET A 92 16.66 2.63 -2.67
N PHE A 93 16.20 1.97 -1.59
CA PHE A 93 16.36 2.45 -0.21
C PHE A 93 17.21 1.51 0.66
N HIS A 94 17.86 0.50 0.07
CA HIS A 94 18.74 -0.44 0.76
C HIS A 94 20.24 -0.16 0.57
N GLU A 95 20.59 0.97 -0.04
CA GLU A 95 21.97 1.48 -0.05
C GLU A 95 22.38 2.03 1.32
#